data_AF-A0A4R1BNE7-F1
#
_entry.id   AF-A0A4R1BNE7-F1
#
_cell.length_a   1.000
_cell.length_b   1.000
_cell.length_c   1.000
_cell.angle_alpha   90.00
_cell.angle_beta   90.00
_cell.angle_gamma   90.00
#
_symmetry.space_group_name_H-M   'P 1'
#
loop_
_entity.id
_entity.type
_entity.pdbx_description
1 polymer ?
#
loop_
_entity_poly.entity_id
_entity_poly.type
_entity_poly.pdbx_seq_one_letter_code
_entity_poly.pdbx_strand_id
1 'polypeptide(L)'
;METSFHIPVRIESLEKRRRMTGVLHVVAGFYLLAATAAWMTQRQFQGVAGTLPFLAIALVAIVYGIRRRRLDPRAKYNSALRGLEAMGFGLLATSQSGIASYGLFAWAGLSVLLLFSEKVLFQPSVIELGPDGIGLPGSPKPPVLPWAELENMIVRADYVTLFRNDKKYVQLEVTESLAPESIADADAFAKEQIRKHSIPADHVA
;
A
#
# COMPACT_ATOMS: atom_id res chain seq x y z
N MET A 1 -12.62 19.12 -24.32
CA MET A 1 -12.59 17.97 -23.39
C MET A 1 -11.13 17.61 -23.24
N GLU A 2 -10.57 17.71 -22.04
CA GLU A 2 -9.21 17.24 -21.78
C GLU A 2 -9.25 15.71 -21.83
N THR A 3 -8.58 15.12 -22.80
CA THR A 3 -8.47 13.67 -22.92
C THR A 3 -7.51 13.18 -21.83
N SER A 4 -8.04 12.47 -20.84
CA SER A 4 -7.24 11.79 -19.82
C SER A 4 -7.42 10.28 -19.94
N PHE A 5 -6.32 9.52 -19.89
CA PHE A 5 -6.36 8.06 -19.90
C PHE A 5 -5.89 7.52 -18.55
N HIS A 6 -6.59 6.51 -18.03
CA HIS A 6 -6.30 5.88 -16.75
C HIS A 6 -5.92 4.42 -16.98
N ILE A 7 -4.65 4.08 -16.74
CA ILE A 7 -4.14 2.72 -16.93
C ILE A 7 -3.83 2.11 -15.55
N PRO A 8 -4.58 1.09 -15.10
CA PRO A 8 -4.34 0.45 -13.83
C PRO A 8 -3.09 -0.43 -13.92
N VAL A 9 -2.12 -0.18 -13.04
CA VAL A 9 -0.80 -0.83 -13.09
C VAL A 9 -0.39 -1.44 -11.75
N ARG A 10 0.51 -2.42 -11.83
CA ARG A 10 1.12 -3.10 -10.71
C ARG A 10 2.51 -2.52 -10.45
N ILE A 11 2.72 -1.99 -9.24
CA ILE A 11 4.03 -1.55 -8.78
C ILE A 11 4.56 -2.58 -7.77
N GLU A 12 5.65 -3.26 -8.11
CA GLU A 12 6.25 -4.31 -7.27
C GLU A 12 6.64 -3.80 -5.86
N SER A 13 7.13 -2.56 -5.76
CA SER A 13 7.49 -1.96 -4.48
C SER A 13 6.29 -1.76 -3.54
N LEU A 14 5.11 -1.42 -4.10
CA LEU A 14 3.86 -1.33 -3.34
C LEU A 14 3.37 -2.72 -2.93
N GLU A 15 3.54 -3.74 -3.77
CA GLU A 15 3.21 -5.11 -3.40
C GLU A 15 4.04 -5.62 -2.23
N LYS A 16 5.36 -5.38 -2.26
CA LYS A 16 6.26 -5.75 -1.17
C LYS A 16 5.81 -5.10 0.14
N ARG A 17 5.46 -3.82 0.11
CA ARG A 17 4.90 -3.10 1.28
C ARG A 17 3.56 -3.70 1.72
N ARG A 18 2.66 -4.03 0.79
CA ARG A 18 1.37 -4.68 1.12
C ARG A 18 1.57 -6.04 1.78
N ARG A 19 2.59 -6.80 1.38
CA ARG A 19 2.96 -8.08 2.03
C ARG A 19 3.45 -7.85 3.46
N MET A 20 4.25 -6.80 3.69
CA MET A 20 4.73 -6.43 5.01
C MET A 20 3.60 -6.09 6.00
N THR A 21 2.50 -5.49 5.54
CA THR A 21 1.32 -5.24 6.38
C THR A 21 0.76 -6.53 7.01
N GLY A 22 0.69 -7.63 6.25
CA GLY A 22 0.26 -8.91 6.79
C GLY A 22 1.18 -9.43 7.91
N VAL A 23 2.50 -9.29 7.72
CA VAL A 23 3.50 -9.67 8.73
C VAL A 23 3.35 -8.83 9.99
N LEU A 24 3.08 -7.53 9.87
CA LEU A 24 2.90 -6.65 11.03
C LEU A 24 1.72 -7.08 11.92
N HIS A 25 0.62 -7.57 11.34
CA HIS A 25 -0.49 -8.14 12.12
C HIS A 25 -0.10 -9.43 12.85
N VAL A 26 0.71 -10.28 12.21
CA VAL A 26 1.22 -11.50 12.85
C VAL A 26 2.11 -11.15 14.05
N VAL A 27 3.03 -10.21 13.88
CA VAL A 27 3.93 -9.76 14.96
C VAL A 27 3.13 -9.10 16.09
N ALA A 28 2.18 -8.21 15.77
CA ALA A 28 1.30 -7.60 16.75
C ALA A 28 0.49 -8.65 17.52
N GLY A 29 -0.13 -9.59 16.82
CA GLY A 29 -0.88 -10.67 17.45
C GLY A 29 -0.03 -11.54 18.38
N PHE A 30 1.18 -11.95 17.97
CA PHE A 30 2.08 -12.68 18.86
C PHE A 30 2.51 -11.87 20.09
N TYR A 31 2.79 -10.57 19.91
CA TYR A 31 3.13 -9.70 21.02
C TYR A 31 1.95 -9.56 22.01
N LEU A 32 0.73 -9.39 21.51
CA LEU A 32 -0.47 -9.32 22.34
C LEU A 32 -0.71 -10.64 23.08
N LEU A 33 -0.54 -11.80 22.44
CA LEU A 33 -0.61 -13.12 23.09
C LEU A 33 0.41 -13.24 24.22
N ALA A 34 1.68 -12.92 23.94
CA ALA A 34 2.75 -13.02 24.92
C ALA A 34 2.53 -12.11 26.12
N ALA A 35 2.15 -10.86 25.88
CA ALA A 35 1.83 -9.89 26.94
C ALA A 35 0.61 -10.33 27.77
N THR A 36 -0.41 -10.89 27.12
CA THR A 36 -1.60 -11.43 27.81
C THR A 36 -1.24 -12.65 28.68
N ALA A 37 -0.42 -13.56 28.17
CA ALA A 37 0.06 -14.73 28.91
C ALA A 37 0.92 -14.36 30.12
N ALA A 38 1.82 -13.39 29.95
CA ALA A 38 2.65 -12.86 31.03
C ALA A 38 1.77 -12.25 32.14
N TRP A 39 0.76 -11.46 31.76
CA TRP A 39 -0.20 -10.87 32.70
C TRP A 39 -1.01 -11.92 33.47
N MET A 40 -1.49 -12.96 32.79
CA MET A 40 -2.20 -14.07 33.45
C MET A 40 -1.32 -14.78 34.47
N THR A 41 -0.05 -15.00 34.12
CA THR A 41 0.91 -15.64 35.01
C THR A 41 1.19 -14.79 36.26
N GLN A 42 1.34 -13.47 36.09
CA GLN A 42 1.51 -12.53 37.21
C GLN A 42 0.32 -12.52 38.17
N ARG A 43 -0.90 -12.76 37.66
CA ARG A 43 -2.13 -12.84 38.47
C ARG A 43 -2.50 -14.26 38.90
N GLN A 44 -1.60 -15.23 38.73
CA GLN A 44 -1.87 -16.64 39.07
C GLN A 44 -3.18 -17.16 38.45
N PHE A 45 -3.45 -16.77 37.19
CA PHE A 45 -4.67 -17.13 36.45
C PHE A 45 -5.98 -16.66 37.10
N GLN A 46 -5.94 -15.68 38.00
CA GLN A 46 -7.14 -15.00 38.46
C GLN A 46 -7.66 -14.05 37.37
N GLY A 47 -8.96 -14.11 37.10
CA GLY A 47 -9.60 -13.23 36.11
C GLY A 47 -9.36 -13.60 34.64
N VAL A 48 -9.13 -14.89 34.34
CA VAL A 48 -8.95 -15.41 32.95
C VAL A 48 -10.07 -15.00 32.00
N ALA A 49 -11.32 -14.89 32.48
CA ALA A 49 -12.42 -14.43 31.64
C ALA A 49 -12.16 -13.02 31.05
N GLY A 50 -11.47 -12.15 31.80
CA GLY A 50 -11.12 -10.81 31.36
C GLY A 50 -10.02 -10.77 30.28
N THR A 51 -9.30 -11.87 30.04
CA THR A 51 -8.26 -11.93 29.00
C THR A 51 -8.75 -12.48 27.67
N LEU A 52 -9.91 -13.13 27.64
CA LEU A 52 -10.49 -13.70 26.44
C LEU A 52 -10.61 -12.68 25.28
N PRO A 53 -10.99 -11.41 25.49
CA PRO A 53 -11.02 -10.44 24.40
C PRO A 53 -9.65 -10.20 23.78
N PHE A 54 -8.58 -10.13 24.57
CA PHE A 54 -7.22 -9.91 24.08
C PHE A 54 -6.71 -11.12 23.31
N LEU A 55 -6.96 -12.33 23.81
CA LEU A 55 -6.63 -13.58 23.11
C LEU A 55 -7.37 -13.68 21.77
N ALA A 56 -8.67 -13.32 21.76
CA ALA A 56 -9.46 -13.30 20.53
C ALA A 56 -8.90 -12.32 19.49
N ILE A 57 -8.61 -11.07 19.89
CA ILE A 57 -8.01 -10.06 19.01
C ILE A 57 -6.68 -10.56 18.46
N ALA A 58 -5.83 -11.13 19.32
CA ALA A 58 -4.52 -11.61 18.93
C ALA A 58 -4.58 -12.78 17.93
N LEU A 59 -5.49 -13.74 18.14
CA LEU A 59 -5.72 -14.83 17.21
C LEU A 59 -6.29 -14.35 15.87
N VAL A 60 -7.26 -13.43 15.91
CA VAL A 60 -7.80 -12.81 14.68
C VAL A 60 -6.69 -12.09 13.91
N ALA A 61 -5.82 -11.35 14.59
CA ALA A 61 -4.68 -10.67 13.97
C ALA A 61 -3.70 -11.64 13.30
N ILE A 62 -3.33 -12.74 13.97
CA ILE A 62 -2.45 -13.76 13.42
C ILE A 62 -3.09 -14.45 12.21
N VAL A 63 -4.34 -14.91 12.35
CA VAL A 63 -5.05 -15.61 11.26
C VAL A 63 -5.22 -14.69 10.06
N TYR A 64 -5.63 -13.43 10.29
CA TYR A 64 -5.74 -12.43 9.24
C TYR A 64 -4.38 -12.17 8.59
N GLY A 65 -3.32 -11.95 9.35
CA GLY A 65 -1.98 -11.69 8.81
C GLY A 65 -1.45 -12.81 7.91
N ILE A 66 -1.63 -14.07 8.33
CA ILE A 66 -1.23 -15.27 7.56
C ILE A 66 -2.11 -15.46 6.32
N ARG A 67 -3.43 -15.31 6.47
CA ARG A 67 -4.42 -15.61 5.40
C ARG A 67 -4.92 -14.38 4.65
N ARG A 68 -4.31 -13.21 4.85
CA ARG A 68 -4.76 -11.91 4.31
C ARG A 68 -5.04 -11.97 2.82
N ARG A 69 -4.12 -12.57 2.05
CA ARG A 69 -4.23 -12.63 0.58
C ARG A 69 -5.46 -13.41 0.11
N ARG A 70 -5.96 -14.36 0.90
CA ARG A 70 -7.12 -15.18 0.56
C ARG A 70 -8.42 -14.56 1.09
N LEU A 71 -8.38 -14.05 2.32
CA LEU A 71 -9.58 -13.53 3.01
C LEU A 71 -9.91 -12.10 2.59
N ASP A 72 -8.89 -11.28 2.34
CA ASP A 72 -9.05 -9.86 2.06
C ASP A 72 -7.98 -9.36 1.07
N PRO A 73 -8.11 -9.72 -0.23
CA PRO A 73 -7.18 -9.29 -1.27
C PRO A 73 -7.08 -7.75 -1.36
N ARG A 74 -8.21 -7.06 -1.14
CA ARG A 74 -8.35 -5.59 -1.20
C ARG A 74 -8.07 -4.88 0.11
N ALA A 75 -7.73 -5.60 1.18
CA ALA A 75 -7.42 -5.06 2.51
C ALA A 75 -8.54 -4.17 3.11
N LYS A 76 -9.81 -4.50 2.83
CA LYS A 76 -10.99 -3.81 3.36
C LYS A 76 -11.05 -3.80 4.89
N TYR A 77 -10.63 -4.90 5.53
CA TYR A 77 -10.69 -5.09 6.98
C TYR A 77 -9.42 -4.64 7.70
N ASN A 78 -8.38 -4.26 6.95
CA ASN A 78 -7.09 -3.88 7.51
C ASN A 78 -7.20 -2.77 8.56
N SER A 79 -7.93 -1.70 8.23
CA SER A 79 -8.14 -0.58 9.15
C SER A 79 -8.93 -0.99 10.39
N ALA A 80 -9.96 -1.82 10.24
CA ALA A 80 -10.72 -2.31 11.39
C ALA A 80 -9.83 -3.14 12.33
N LEU A 81 -8.97 -3.99 11.76
CA LEU A 81 -8.05 -4.82 12.53
C LEU A 81 -6.99 -3.98 13.25
N ARG A 82 -6.43 -2.94 12.60
CA ARG A 82 -5.55 -1.97 13.27
C ARG A 82 -6.23 -1.26 14.45
N GLY A 83 -7.51 -0.90 14.30
CA GLY A 83 -8.30 -0.33 15.38
C GLY A 83 -8.48 -1.31 16.55
N LEU A 84 -8.77 -2.58 16.25
CA LEU A 84 -8.87 -3.64 17.26
C LEU A 84 -7.53 -3.91 17.96
N GLU A 85 -6.42 -3.95 17.22
CA GLU A 85 -5.07 -4.07 17.80
C GLU A 85 -4.75 -2.89 18.72
N ALA A 86 -4.99 -1.65 18.26
CA ALA A 86 -4.77 -0.45 19.05
C ALA A 86 -5.58 -0.47 20.36
N MET A 87 -6.86 -0.85 20.28
CA MET A 87 -7.72 -0.98 21.44
C MET A 87 -7.26 -2.11 22.38
N GLY A 88 -6.93 -3.28 21.83
CA GLY A 88 -6.45 -4.42 22.61
C GLY A 88 -5.16 -4.11 23.37
N PHE A 89 -4.19 -3.51 22.69
CA PHE A 89 -2.94 -3.06 23.32
C PHE A 89 -3.18 -1.95 24.35
N GLY A 90 -3.96 -0.93 24.02
CA GLY A 90 -4.23 0.19 24.91
C GLY A 90 -4.93 -0.24 26.19
N LEU A 91 -5.99 -1.05 26.09
CA LEU A 91 -6.71 -1.57 27.26
C LEU A 91 -5.83 -2.48 28.11
N LEU A 92 -5.07 -3.40 27.50
CA LEU A 92 -4.16 -4.24 28.26
C LEU A 92 -3.05 -3.41 28.95
N ALA A 93 -2.56 -2.35 28.30
CA ALA A 93 -1.56 -1.44 28.87
C ALA A 93 -2.05 -0.78 30.16
N THR A 94 -3.32 -0.38 30.24
CA THR A 94 -3.91 0.23 31.45
C THR A 94 -4.03 -0.74 32.63
N SER A 95 -3.95 -2.05 32.37
CA SER A 95 -3.99 -3.08 33.41
C SER A 95 -2.61 -3.51 33.93
N GLN A 96 -1.55 -2.93 33.35
CA GLN A 96 -0.14 -3.23 33.64
C GLN A 96 0.59 -1.95 34.06
N SER A 97 1.77 -2.11 34.67
CA SER A 97 2.63 -1.00 35.08
C SER A 97 4.06 -1.18 34.58
N GLY A 98 4.85 -0.10 34.62
CA GLY A 98 6.25 -0.10 34.22
C GLY A 98 6.47 -0.38 32.73
N ILE A 99 7.60 -1.04 32.42
CA ILE A 99 8.07 -1.29 31.05
C ILE A 99 7.06 -2.07 30.21
N ALA A 100 6.34 -3.02 30.82
CA ALA A 100 5.33 -3.81 30.12
C ALA A 100 4.17 -2.94 29.60
N SER A 101 3.71 -1.99 30.41
CA SER A 101 2.70 -1.01 30.02
C SER A 101 3.20 -0.08 28.90
N TYR A 102 4.44 0.43 29.01
CA TYR A 102 5.02 1.29 27.97
C TYR A 102 5.17 0.58 26.61
N GLY A 103 5.59 -0.69 26.61
CA GLY A 103 5.66 -1.48 25.38
C GLY A 103 4.29 -1.64 24.72
N LEU A 104 3.24 -1.90 25.50
CA LEU A 104 1.87 -2.00 25.00
C LEU A 104 1.35 -0.65 24.47
N PHE A 105 1.60 0.46 25.16
CA PHE A 105 1.24 1.79 24.65
C PHE A 105 1.97 2.14 23.36
N ALA A 106 3.25 1.78 23.23
CA ALA A 106 4.00 1.98 21.99
C ALA A 106 3.37 1.20 20.83
N TRP A 107 2.97 -0.05 21.05
CA TRP A 107 2.25 -0.85 20.06
C TRP A 107 0.85 -0.30 19.73
N ALA A 108 0.13 0.22 20.72
CA ALA A 108 -1.15 0.89 20.50
C ALA A 108 -0.97 2.13 19.59
N GLY A 109 0.00 3.00 19.92
CA GLY A 109 0.34 4.18 19.13
C GLY A 109 0.79 3.83 17.70
N LEU A 110 1.64 2.81 17.56
CA LEU A 110 2.06 2.32 16.24
C LEU A 110 0.88 1.79 15.42
N SER A 111 -0.05 1.07 16.05
CA SER A 111 -1.26 0.56 15.38
C SER A 111 -2.14 1.70 14.87
N VAL A 112 -2.27 2.79 15.64
CA VAL A 112 -2.97 4.02 15.22
C VAL A 112 -2.22 4.72 14.07
N LEU A 113 -0.90 4.83 14.14
CA LEU A 113 -0.12 5.41 13.04
C LEU A 113 -0.28 4.60 11.73
N LEU A 114 -0.26 3.27 11.84
CA LEU A 114 -0.45 2.36 10.71
C LEU A 114 -1.87 2.39 10.16
N LEU A 115 -2.88 2.57 11.02
CA LEU A 115 -4.28 2.75 10.60
C LEU A 115 -4.42 3.85 9.53
N PHE A 116 -3.72 4.97 9.70
CA PHE A 116 -3.77 6.09 8.76
C PHE A 116 -2.82 5.92 7.58
N SER A 117 -1.58 5.46 7.82
CA SER A 117 -0.58 5.36 6.75
C SER A 117 -0.87 4.23 5.76
N GLU A 118 -1.45 3.11 6.20
CA GLU A 118 -1.75 1.98 5.33
C GLU A 118 -2.96 2.24 4.40
N LYS A 119 -3.86 3.18 4.74
CA LYS A 119 -4.99 3.55 3.89
C LYS A 119 -4.55 4.02 2.50
N VAL A 120 -3.41 4.71 2.42
CA VAL A 120 -2.81 5.18 1.16
C VAL A 120 -2.21 4.01 0.36
N LEU A 121 -1.65 3.01 1.04
CA LEU A 121 -0.97 1.88 0.41
C LEU A 121 -1.90 0.96 -0.39
N PHE A 122 -3.17 0.90 0.01
CA PHE A 122 -4.18 0.05 -0.62
C PHE A 122 -5.03 0.75 -1.68
N GLN A 123 -4.73 2.01 -2.01
CA GLN A 123 -5.36 2.66 -3.16
C GLN A 123 -4.93 1.98 -4.47
N PRO A 124 -5.84 1.89 -5.47
CA PRO A 124 -5.49 1.37 -6.79
C PRO A 124 -4.37 2.22 -7.39
N SER A 125 -3.37 1.57 -7.96
CA SER A 125 -2.26 2.25 -8.62
C SER A 125 -2.64 2.46 -10.07
N VAL A 126 -2.90 3.71 -10.44
CA VAL A 126 -3.34 4.10 -11.78
C VAL A 126 -2.32 5.09 -12.33
N ILE A 127 -1.87 4.85 -13.55
CA ILE A 127 -1.14 5.85 -14.34
C ILE A 127 -2.18 6.73 -15.01
N GLU A 128 -2.04 8.04 -14.82
CA GLU A 128 -2.89 9.03 -15.46
C GLU A 128 -2.09 9.70 -16.57
N LEU A 129 -2.56 9.60 -17.82
CA LEU A 129 -2.01 10.32 -18.95
C LEU A 129 -2.81 11.60 -19.11
N GLY A 130 -2.19 12.75 -18.84
CA GLY A 130 -2.79 14.06 -18.97
C GLY A 130 -2.03 14.96 -19.94
N PRO A 131 -2.54 16.16 -20.23
CA PRO A 131 -1.85 17.12 -21.09
C PRO A 131 -0.50 17.56 -20.50
N ASP A 132 -0.40 17.67 -19.18
CA ASP A 132 0.81 18.15 -18.49
C ASP A 132 1.90 17.08 -18.30
N GLY A 133 1.55 15.80 -18.45
CA GLY A 133 2.48 14.69 -18.27
C GLY A 133 1.82 13.38 -17.85
N ILE A 134 2.65 12.49 -17.32
CA ILE A 134 2.24 11.18 -16.79
C ILE A 134 2.22 11.24 -15.26
N GLY A 135 1.04 11.09 -14.67
CA GLY A 135 0.88 10.93 -13.22
C GLY A 135 1.37 9.55 -12.77
N LEU A 136 2.43 9.51 -11.96
CA LEU A 136 2.96 8.25 -11.43
C LEU A 136 2.24 7.85 -10.13
N PRO A 137 1.79 6.59 -10.01
CA PRO A 137 1.11 6.13 -8.81
C PRO A 137 2.07 5.97 -7.62
N GLY A 138 1.57 6.17 -6.40
CA GLY A 138 2.29 5.81 -5.16
C GLY A 138 2.56 6.95 -4.17
N SER A 139 2.06 8.16 -4.43
CA SER A 139 2.13 9.30 -3.49
C SER A 139 0.77 10.00 -3.39
N PRO A 140 0.37 10.55 -2.22
CA PRO A 140 -0.85 11.34 -2.06
C PRO A 140 -0.92 12.55 -3.02
N LYS A 141 0.24 13.05 -3.45
CA LYS A 141 0.39 13.92 -4.61
C LYS A 141 1.22 13.16 -5.63
N PRO A 142 0.62 12.56 -6.67
CA PRO A 142 1.38 11.81 -7.66
C PRO A 142 2.36 12.76 -8.36
N PRO A 143 3.66 12.44 -8.37
CA PRO A 143 4.60 13.22 -9.16
C PRO A 143 4.20 13.08 -10.64
N VAL A 144 4.10 14.21 -11.33
CA VAL A 144 3.85 14.25 -12.77
C VAL A 144 5.19 14.18 -13.47
N LEU A 145 5.39 13.15 -14.28
CA LEU A 145 6.53 13.04 -15.17
C LEU A 145 6.24 13.83 -16.45
N PRO A 146 6.98 14.92 -16.73
CA PRO A 146 6.74 15.75 -17.91
C PRO A 146 6.99 14.95 -19.21
N TRP A 147 6.21 15.26 -20.25
CA TRP A 147 6.38 14.64 -21.57
C TRP A 147 7.77 14.86 -22.17
N ALA A 148 8.40 16.00 -21.87
CA ALA A 148 9.75 16.35 -22.35
C ALA A 148 10.86 15.44 -21.78
N GLU A 149 10.62 14.71 -20.70
CA GLU A 149 11.60 13.76 -20.13
C GLU A 149 11.54 12.36 -20.77
N LEU A 150 10.52 12.11 -21.59
CA LEU A 150 10.27 10.82 -22.21
C LEU A 150 10.80 10.79 -23.64
N GLU A 151 11.51 9.71 -23.96
CA GLU A 151 11.94 9.42 -25.33
C GLU A 151 10.82 8.71 -26.09
N ASN A 152 10.16 7.77 -25.41
CA ASN A 152 9.09 6.97 -25.98
C ASN A 152 8.21 6.38 -24.88
N MET A 153 6.99 6.01 -25.24
CA MET A 153 6.08 5.27 -24.38
C MET A 153 5.37 4.21 -25.21
N ILE A 154 5.26 3.01 -24.66
CA ILE A 154 4.58 1.88 -25.30
C ILE A 154 3.50 1.39 -24.36
N VAL A 155 2.24 1.43 -24.81
CA VAL A 155 1.10 0.85 -24.10
C VAL A 155 0.72 -0.47 -24.76
N ARG A 156 0.71 -1.55 -23.98
CA ARG A 156 0.23 -2.89 -24.40
C ARG A 156 -0.79 -3.39 -23.39
N ALA A 157 -1.49 -4.47 -23.76
CA ALA A 157 -2.48 -5.11 -22.91
C ALA A 157 -1.92 -5.54 -21.54
N ASP A 158 -0.68 -6.05 -21.51
CA ASP A 158 -0.08 -6.61 -20.30
C ASP A 158 0.93 -5.67 -19.63
N TYR A 159 1.49 -4.71 -20.36
CA TYR A 159 2.56 -3.84 -19.87
C TYR A 159 2.50 -2.44 -20.44
N VAL A 160 2.84 -1.47 -19.59
CA VAL A 160 3.21 -0.10 -19.98
C VAL A 160 4.71 0.06 -19.81
N THR A 161 5.39 0.54 -20.85
CA THR A 161 6.83 0.81 -20.81
C THR A 161 7.08 2.29 -21.08
N LEU A 162 7.75 2.94 -20.14
CA LEU A 162 8.19 4.34 -20.22
C LEU A 162 9.69 4.37 -20.50
N PHE A 163 10.10 4.95 -21.62
CA PHE A 163 11.50 5.19 -21.95
C PHE A 163 11.84 6.63 -21.66
N ARG A 164 12.85 6.87 -20.83
CA ARG A 164 13.32 8.21 -20.45
C ARG A 164 14.55 8.58 -21.25
N ASN A 165 14.73 9.89 -21.47
CA ASN A 165 15.89 10.44 -22.16
C ASN A 165 17.24 10.11 -21.48
N ASP A 166 17.23 9.77 -20.19
CA ASP A 166 18.42 9.34 -19.44
C ASP A 166 18.80 7.85 -19.67
N LYS A 167 18.25 7.22 -20.71
CA LYS A 167 18.40 5.81 -21.07
C LYS A 167 17.90 4.82 -20.01
N LYS A 168 17.12 5.29 -19.03
CA LYS A 168 16.40 4.40 -18.11
C LYS A 168 15.02 4.09 -18.68
N TYR A 169 14.50 2.92 -18.32
CA TYR A 169 13.13 2.57 -18.62
C TYR A 169 12.41 2.06 -17.37
N VAL A 170 11.10 2.25 -17.35
CA VAL A 170 10.21 1.74 -16.30
C VAL A 170 9.14 0.91 -16.98
N GLN A 171 9.06 -0.37 -16.63
CA GLN A 171 8.02 -1.28 -17.11
C GLN A 171 7.06 -1.61 -15.97
N LEU A 172 5.78 -1.44 -16.22
CA LEU A 172 4.70 -1.64 -15.26
C LEU A 172 3.68 -2.62 -15.84
N GLU A 173 3.34 -3.65 -15.09
CA GLU A 173 2.34 -4.66 -15.49
C GLU A 173 0.93 -4.05 -15.36
N VAL A 174 0.09 -4.23 -16.37
CA VAL A 174 -1.30 -3.75 -16.37
C VAL A 174 -2.16 -4.74 -15.58
N THR A 175 -2.93 -4.27 -14.60
CA THR A 175 -3.67 -5.17 -13.69
C THR A 175 -5.09 -5.48 -14.15
N GLU A 176 -5.62 -4.73 -15.11
CA GLU A 176 -6.98 -4.92 -15.63
C GLU A 176 -6.96 -4.93 -17.15
N SER A 177 -7.78 -5.79 -17.76
CA SER A 177 -7.87 -5.86 -19.22
C SER A 177 -8.49 -4.57 -19.76
N LEU A 178 -7.72 -3.85 -20.57
CA LEU A 178 -8.17 -2.67 -21.30
C LEU A 178 -8.70 -3.07 -22.68
N ALA A 179 -9.72 -2.36 -23.15
CA ALA A 179 -10.23 -2.54 -24.51
C ALA A 179 -9.11 -2.21 -25.53
N PRO A 180 -8.97 -2.98 -26.64
CA PRO A 180 -7.94 -2.72 -27.65
C PRO A 180 -7.94 -1.29 -28.20
N GLU A 181 -9.14 -0.70 -28.36
CA GLU A 181 -9.32 0.69 -28.79
C GLU A 181 -8.71 1.68 -27.78
N SER A 182 -9.01 1.50 -26.48
CA SER A 182 -8.46 2.36 -25.43
C SER A 182 -6.93 2.26 -25.32
N ILE A 183 -6.35 1.09 -25.61
CA ILE A 183 -4.90 0.91 -25.64
C ILE A 183 -4.30 1.69 -26.82
N ALA A 184 -4.89 1.56 -28.01
CA ALA A 184 -4.45 2.25 -29.21
C ALA A 184 -4.56 3.77 -29.05
N ASP A 185 -5.66 4.26 -28.48
CA ASP A 185 -5.88 5.69 -28.23
C ASP A 185 -4.88 6.24 -27.22
N ALA A 186 -4.59 5.51 -26.14
CA ALA A 186 -3.62 5.90 -25.14
C ALA A 186 -2.18 5.93 -25.69
N ASP A 187 -1.81 4.94 -26.51
CA ASP A 187 -0.50 4.85 -27.17
C ASP A 187 -0.31 5.99 -28.18
N ALA A 188 -1.34 6.26 -29.00
CA ALA A 188 -1.34 7.37 -29.95
C ALA A 188 -1.26 8.72 -29.24
N PHE A 189 -2.02 8.90 -28.16
CA PHE A 189 -1.98 10.11 -27.34
C PHE A 189 -0.59 10.34 -26.75
N ALA A 190 0.02 9.33 -26.14
CA ALA A 190 1.35 9.44 -25.55
C ALA A 190 2.41 9.82 -26.59
N LYS A 191 2.40 9.16 -27.75
CA LYS A 191 3.32 9.47 -28.87
C LYS A 191 3.15 10.90 -29.38
N GLU A 192 1.91 11.37 -29.49
CA GLU A 192 1.63 12.73 -29.91
C GLU A 192 2.12 13.76 -28.90
N GLN A 193 1.93 13.51 -27.60
CA GLN A 193 2.43 14.40 -26.56
C GLN A 193 3.95 14.45 -26.49
N ILE A 194 4.62 13.29 -26.60
CA ILE A 194 6.08 13.22 -26.66
C ILE A 194 6.60 14.00 -27.86
N ARG A 195 6.01 13.82 -29.05
CA ARG A 195 6.41 14.56 -30.27
C ARG A 195 6.25 16.08 -30.13
N LYS A 196 5.21 16.55 -29.46
CA LYS A 196 4.98 17.98 -29.21
C LYS A 196 6.02 18.60 -28.28
N HIS A 197 6.54 17.81 -27.34
CA HIS A 197 7.43 18.29 -26.28
C HIS A 197 8.89 17.87 -26.47
N SER A 198 9.18 17.02 -27.45
CA SER A 198 10.55 16.69 -27.86
C SER A 198 11.20 17.90 -28.51
N ILE A 199 12.34 18.34 -27.99
CA ILE A 199 13.15 19.40 -28.59
C ILE A 199 13.65 18.89 -29.96
N PRO A 200 13.43 19.61 -31.07
CA PRO A 200 14.00 19.23 -32.36
C PRO A 200 15.53 19.17 -32.26
N ALA A 201 16.13 18.11 -32.80
CA ALA A 201 17.57 17.89 -32.77
C ALA A 201 18.39 18.89 -33.64
N ASP A 202 17.78 19.97 -34.12
CA ASP A 202 18.33 20.87 -35.15
C ASP A 202 19.21 22.03 -34.63
N HIS A 203 19.61 22.03 -33.34
CA HIS A 203 20.43 23.11 -32.76
C HIS A 203 21.72 22.65 -32.07
N VAL A 204 22.28 21.51 -32.46
CA VAL A 204 23.67 21.17 -32.16
C VAL A 204 24.44 21.12 -33.49
N ALA A 205 24.82 22.31 -33.97
CA ALA A 205 25.81 22.52 -35.01
C ALA A 205 27.12 23.01 -34.36
#